data_AF-A0A958YCK1-F1
#
_entry.id   AF-A0A958YCK1-F1
#
_cell.length_a   1.000
_cell.length_b   1.000
_cell.length_c   1.000
_cell.angle_alpha   90.00
_cell.angle_beta   90.00
_cell.angle_gamma   90.00
#
_symmetry.space_group_name_H-M   'P 1'
#
loop_
_entity.id
_entity.type
_entity.pdbx_description
1 polymer ?
#
loop_
_entity_poly.entity_id
_entity_poly.type
_entity_poly.pdbx_seq_one_letter_code
_entity_poly.pdbx_strand_id
1 'polypeptide(L)'
;LSLFIANSVFGPDYQAFWQSYFLGLSIEHWVNDGLMAIFFLLIGLELEREIYVGELSKLKDALLPIFGAIGGIMLPAGIFLLFNYGTPTQSGAGIPMATDIAFALGILSLLGKRVPTTLKVFLTALAVIDDLGAIIIIAIFYTKTLLWANLFIALGIFALLLTLNKLKVKNLIPYLLGGVAMWY
;
A
#
# COMPACT_ATOMS: atom_id res chain seq x y z
N LEU A 1 -4.49 14.14 -17.65
CA LEU A 1 -5.95 14.20 -17.87
C LEU A 1 -6.68 14.76 -16.65
N SER A 2 -6.53 14.18 -15.46
CA SER A 2 -7.14 14.67 -14.20
C SER A 2 -6.91 16.18 -13.96
N LEU A 3 -5.66 16.63 -14.06
CA LEU A 3 -5.30 18.06 -13.96
C LEU A 3 -6.03 18.93 -14.99
N PHE A 4 -6.20 18.45 -16.23
CA PHE A 4 -6.87 19.20 -17.28
C PHE A 4 -8.37 19.36 -16.98
N ILE A 5 -9.03 18.27 -16.56
CA ILE A 5 -10.46 18.28 -16.23
C ILE A 5 -10.72 19.14 -14.99
N ALA A 6 -9.91 18.98 -13.94
CA ALA A 6 -10.07 19.73 -12.68
C ALA A 6 -9.91 21.25 -12.85
N ASN A 7 -9.08 21.70 -13.80
CA ASN A 7 -8.88 23.13 -14.09
C ASN A 7 -9.75 23.63 -15.26
N SER A 8 -10.63 22.79 -15.80
CA SER A 8 -11.56 23.16 -16.88
C SER A 8 -12.87 23.72 -16.32
N VAL A 9 -13.76 24.16 -17.22
CA VAL A 9 -15.13 24.59 -16.88
C VAL A 9 -15.93 23.48 -16.17
N PHE A 10 -15.60 22.21 -16.43
CA PHE A 10 -16.21 21.05 -15.78
C PHE A 10 -15.57 20.69 -14.42
N GLY A 11 -14.59 21.46 -13.95
CA GLY A 11 -13.90 21.23 -12.68
C GLY A 11 -14.84 21.11 -11.47
N PRO A 12 -15.81 22.02 -11.28
CA PRO A 12 -16.77 21.94 -10.18
C PRO A 12 -17.62 20.68 -10.23
N ASP A 13 -18.13 20.31 -11.40
CA ASP A 13 -18.94 19.09 -11.58
C ASP A 13 -18.11 17.83 -11.33
N TYR A 14 -16.85 17.82 -11.78
CA TYR A 14 -15.91 16.74 -11.54
C TYR A 14 -15.64 16.56 -10.03
N GLN A 15 -15.39 17.65 -9.29
CA GLN A 15 -15.20 17.59 -7.84
C GLN A 15 -16.49 17.16 -7.11
N ALA A 16 -17.65 17.69 -7.53
CA ALA A 16 -18.94 17.33 -6.96
C ALA A 16 -19.26 15.84 -7.15
N PHE A 17 -18.87 15.25 -8.29
CA PHE A 17 -18.99 13.82 -8.52
C PHE A 17 -18.17 13.01 -7.49
N TRP A 18 -16.89 13.32 -7.31
CA TRP A 18 -16.02 12.58 -6.38
C TRP A 18 -16.47 12.72 -4.92
N GLN A 19 -17.01 13.89 -4.57
CA GLN A 19 -17.51 14.21 -3.23
C GLN A 19 -18.97 13.77 -3.01
N SER A 20 -19.64 13.22 -4.02
CA SER A 20 -20.99 12.70 -3.87
C SER A 20 -20.98 11.47 -2.96
N TYR A 21 -22.02 11.34 -2.13
CA TYR A 21 -22.12 10.29 -1.13
C TYR A 21 -22.87 9.07 -1.68
N PHE A 22 -22.28 7.91 -1.46
CA PHE A 22 -22.88 6.61 -1.75
C PHE A 22 -22.63 5.67 -0.57
N LEU A 23 -23.70 5.09 -0.01
CA LEU A 23 -23.63 4.18 1.15
C LEU A 23 -22.84 4.75 2.35
N GLY A 24 -22.95 6.06 2.61
CA GLY A 24 -22.32 6.71 3.77
C GLY A 24 -20.87 7.17 3.59
N LEU A 25 -20.23 6.87 2.46
CA LEU A 25 -18.89 7.35 2.10
C LEU A 25 -18.95 8.14 0.78
N SER A 26 -17.95 9.00 0.54
CA SER A 26 -17.84 9.65 -0.77
C SER A 26 -17.42 8.64 -1.85
N ILE A 27 -17.76 8.90 -3.11
CA ILE A 27 -17.28 8.08 -4.24
C ILE A 27 -15.75 8.01 -4.24
N GLU A 28 -15.08 9.12 -3.93
CA GLU A 28 -13.62 9.16 -3.76
C GLU A 28 -13.11 8.14 -2.74
N HIS A 29 -13.74 8.06 -1.55
CA HIS A 29 -13.35 7.10 -0.52
C HIS A 29 -13.55 5.66 -0.99
N TRP A 30 -14.71 5.34 -1.58
CA TRP A 30 -14.97 3.99 -2.10
C TRP A 30 -13.94 3.55 -3.14
N VAL A 31 -13.60 4.45 -4.06
CA VAL A 31 -12.63 4.15 -5.13
C VAL A 31 -11.22 4.01 -4.55
N ASN A 32 -10.82 4.90 -3.64
CA ASN A 32 -9.52 4.82 -2.99
C ASN A 32 -9.39 3.52 -2.17
N ASP A 33 -10.34 3.23 -1.28
CA ASP A 33 -10.27 2.04 -0.43
C ASP A 33 -10.34 0.75 -1.25
N GLY A 34 -11.21 0.70 -2.27
CA GLY A 34 -11.37 -0.48 -3.12
C GLY A 34 -10.16 -0.74 -4.02
N LEU A 35 -9.65 0.29 -4.71
CA LEU A 35 -8.47 0.14 -5.57
C LEU A 35 -7.22 -0.13 -4.76
N MET A 36 -7.06 0.51 -3.60
CA MET A 36 -5.92 0.26 -2.72
C MET A 36 -5.96 -1.15 -2.13
N ALA A 37 -7.14 -1.69 -1.79
CA ALA A 37 -7.26 -3.09 -1.37
C ALA A 37 -6.78 -4.06 -2.46
N ILE A 38 -7.14 -3.83 -3.73
CA ILE A 38 -6.68 -4.65 -4.86
C ILE A 38 -5.17 -4.47 -5.08
N PHE A 39 -4.67 -3.24 -5.00
CA PHE A 39 -3.25 -2.92 -5.16
C PHE A 39 -2.40 -3.60 -4.08
N PHE A 40 -2.78 -3.49 -2.81
CA PHE A 40 -2.07 -4.13 -1.71
C PHE A 40 -2.22 -5.66 -1.70
N LEU A 41 -3.31 -6.21 -2.24
CA LEU A 41 -3.42 -7.65 -2.48
C LEU A 41 -2.34 -8.10 -3.48
N LEU A 42 -2.16 -7.38 -4.59
CA LEU A 42 -1.12 -7.69 -5.57
C LEU A 42 0.29 -7.54 -4.98
N ILE A 43 0.53 -6.46 -4.22
CA ILE A 43 1.80 -6.26 -3.50
C ILE A 43 2.04 -7.39 -2.49
N GLY A 44 1.01 -7.83 -1.75
CA GLY A 44 1.13 -8.92 -0.79
C GLY A 44 1.52 -10.25 -1.45
N LEU A 45 0.92 -10.56 -2.60
CA LEU A 45 1.29 -11.74 -3.41
C LEU A 45 2.71 -11.63 -3.98
N GLU A 46 3.10 -10.43 -4.42
CA GLU A 46 4.45 -10.16 -4.93
C GLU A 46 5.50 -10.32 -3.83
N LEU A 47 5.23 -9.78 -2.64
CA LEU A 47 6.08 -9.94 -1.46
C LEU A 47 6.21 -11.41 -1.06
N GLU A 48 5.09 -12.15 -1.03
CA GLU A 48 5.12 -13.58 -0.76
C GLU A 48 6.03 -14.31 -1.76
N ARG A 49 5.87 -14.03 -3.06
CA ARG A 49 6.72 -14.58 -4.13
C ARG A 49 8.20 -14.26 -3.92
N GLU A 50 8.53 -13.01 -3.60
CA GLU A 50 9.91 -12.57 -3.37
C GLU A 50 10.55 -13.25 -2.14
N ILE A 51 9.77 -13.48 -1.08
CA ILE A 51 10.23 -14.19 0.12
C ILE A 51 10.50 -15.68 -0.19
N TYR A 52 9.68 -16.34 -1.01
CA TYR A 52 9.87 -17.76 -1.30
C TYR A 52 10.91 -18.06 -2.37
N VAL A 53 10.96 -17.28 -3.45
CA VAL A 53 11.74 -17.61 -4.67
C VAL A 53 12.64 -16.45 -5.12
N GLY A 54 12.43 -15.24 -4.60
CA GLY A 54 13.09 -14.04 -5.09
C GLY A 54 14.31 -13.58 -4.26
N GLU A 55 14.63 -12.30 -4.37
CA GLU A 55 15.80 -11.68 -3.74
C GLU A 55 15.66 -11.61 -2.20
N LEU A 56 14.43 -11.66 -1.68
CA LEU A 56 14.17 -11.68 -0.24
C LEU A 56 14.29 -13.08 0.39
N SER A 57 14.44 -14.13 -0.42
CA SER A 57 14.56 -15.51 0.07
C SER A 57 15.86 -15.78 0.84
N LYS A 58 16.95 -15.11 0.47
CA LYS A 58 18.24 -15.22 1.15
C LYS A 58 18.40 -14.03 2.07
N LEU A 59 18.53 -14.31 3.36
CA LEU A 59 18.66 -13.27 4.38
C LEU A 59 19.78 -12.27 4.06
N LYS A 60 20.93 -12.72 3.53
CA LYS A 60 22.03 -11.83 3.12
C LYS A 60 21.64 -10.83 2.03
N ASP A 61 20.87 -11.28 1.05
CA ASP A 61 20.45 -10.45 -0.09
C ASP A 61 19.30 -9.53 0.32
N ALA A 62 18.42 -10.00 1.21
CA ALA A 62 17.30 -9.24 1.78
C ALA A 62 17.72 -8.06 2.67
N LEU A 63 18.89 -8.11 3.32
CA LEU A 63 19.35 -7.02 4.20
C LEU A 63 19.48 -5.69 3.45
N LEU A 64 19.98 -5.70 2.21
CA LEU A 64 20.21 -4.46 1.46
C LEU A 64 18.88 -3.75 1.14
N PRO A 65 17.85 -4.40 0.55
CA PRO A 65 16.52 -3.81 0.37
C PRO A 65 15.89 -3.35 1.69
N ILE A 66 15.99 -4.16 2.76
CA ILE A 66 15.37 -3.85 4.06
C ILE A 66 15.99 -2.58 4.67
N PHE A 67 17.31 -2.49 4.77
CA PHE A 67 17.96 -1.29 5.30
C PHE A 67 17.76 -0.08 4.39
N GLY A 68 17.75 -0.28 3.07
CA GLY A 68 17.42 0.75 2.10
C GLY A 68 16.01 1.32 2.32
N ALA A 69 15.01 0.46 2.48
CA ALA A 69 13.63 0.85 2.76
C ALA A 69 13.50 1.52 4.13
N ILE A 70 14.11 0.97 5.20
CA ILE A 70 14.06 1.61 6.53
C ILE A 70 14.65 3.03 6.49
N GLY A 71 15.78 3.22 5.80
CA GLY A 71 16.35 4.54 5.57
C GLY A 71 15.43 5.44 4.73
N GLY A 72 14.81 4.88 3.69
CA GLY A 72 13.84 5.52 2.81
C GLY A 72 12.57 5.98 3.52
N ILE A 73 12.13 5.27 4.57
CA ILE A 73 10.99 5.66 5.41
C ILE A 73 11.42 6.68 6.47
N MET A 74 12.46 6.36 7.23
CA MET A 74 12.82 7.14 8.42
C MET A 74 13.36 8.52 8.09
N LEU A 75 14.17 8.66 7.05
CA LEU A 75 14.83 9.93 6.74
C LEU A 75 13.82 10.99 6.25
N PRO A 76 12.95 10.73 5.24
CA PRO A 76 11.97 11.72 4.79
C PRO A 76 10.96 12.08 5.86
N ALA A 77 10.50 11.09 6.64
CA ALA A 77 9.58 11.34 7.75
C ALA A 77 10.22 12.17 8.87
N GLY A 78 11.48 11.87 9.21
CA GLY A 78 12.24 12.64 10.19
C GLY A 78 12.43 14.08 9.75
N ILE A 79 12.81 14.30 8.49
CA ILE A 79 12.90 15.65 7.91
C ILE A 79 11.55 16.35 7.99
N PHE A 80 10.46 15.70 7.56
CA PHE A 80 9.12 16.30 7.61
C PHE A 80 8.70 16.70 9.04
N LEU A 81 8.95 15.83 10.02
CA LEU A 81 8.64 16.09 11.43
C LEU A 81 9.45 17.25 12.00
N LEU A 82 10.73 17.37 11.64
CA LEU A 82 11.57 18.48 12.06
C LEU A 82 11.03 19.83 11.53
N PHE A 83 10.62 19.87 10.27
CA PHE A 83 10.09 21.11 9.67
C PHE A 83 8.65 21.44 10.10
N ASN A 84 7.82 20.45 10.42
CA ASN A 84 6.42 20.62 10.84
C ASN A 84 6.24 20.46 12.35
N TYR A 85 7.31 20.59 13.13
CA TYR A 85 7.21 20.40 14.57
C TYR A 85 6.33 21.47 15.21
N GLY A 86 5.28 21.06 15.93
CA GLY A 86 4.36 21.98 16.61
C GLY A 86 3.29 22.60 15.70
N THR A 87 3.20 22.19 14.44
CA THR A 87 2.11 22.61 13.54
C THR A 87 0.98 21.56 13.52
N PRO A 88 -0.27 21.95 13.16
CA PRO A 88 -1.36 20.99 12.95
C PRO A 88 -1.07 19.94 11.87
N THR A 89 -0.12 20.21 10.97
CA THR A 89 0.29 19.32 9.87
C THR A 89 1.33 18.28 10.28
N GLN A 90 1.78 18.28 11.54
CA GLN A 90 2.78 17.32 12.04
C GLN A 90 2.34 15.85 11.85
N SER A 91 1.04 15.59 11.93
CA SER A 91 0.46 14.28 11.63
C SER A 91 0.51 13.93 10.14
N GLY A 92 1.19 14.68 9.28
CA GLY A 92 1.38 14.35 7.86
C GLY A 92 2.65 13.54 7.59
N ALA A 93 3.37 13.10 8.63
CA ALA A 93 4.68 12.46 8.49
C ALA A 93 4.69 11.16 7.66
N GLY A 94 3.53 10.52 7.47
CA GLY A 94 3.38 9.36 6.59
C GLY A 94 3.35 9.70 5.09
N ILE A 95 3.08 10.96 4.72
CA ILE A 95 2.99 11.40 3.31
C ILE A 95 4.33 11.23 2.56
N PRO A 96 5.48 11.71 3.07
CA PRO A 96 6.76 11.60 2.36
C PRO A 96 7.39 10.20 2.40
N MET A 97 6.77 9.24 3.09
CA MET A 97 7.30 7.86 3.21
C MET A 97 6.96 7.00 1.99
N ALA A 98 5.88 7.30 1.26
CA ALA A 98 5.39 6.41 0.20
C ALA A 98 6.14 6.62 -1.13
N THR A 99 6.49 5.51 -1.80
CA THR A 99 7.16 5.52 -3.10
C THR A 99 6.27 4.84 -4.15
N ASP A 100 5.87 5.54 -5.21
CA ASP A 100 5.08 4.94 -6.29
C ASP A 100 5.92 3.96 -7.14
N ILE A 101 5.78 2.67 -6.84
CA ILE A 101 6.46 1.56 -7.52
C ILE A 101 6.17 1.52 -9.03
N ALA A 102 4.92 1.80 -9.44
CA ALA A 102 4.52 1.72 -10.83
C ALA A 102 5.19 2.84 -11.64
N PHE A 103 5.27 4.03 -11.06
CA PHE A 103 5.98 5.15 -11.68
C PHE A 103 7.49 4.91 -11.74
N ALA A 104 8.09 4.44 -10.65
CA ALA A 104 9.53 4.17 -10.57
C ALA A 104 9.95 3.09 -11.60
N LEU A 105 9.23 1.98 -11.67
CA LEU A 105 9.47 0.92 -12.67
C LEU A 105 9.15 1.39 -14.09
N GLY A 106 8.12 2.23 -14.26
CA GLY A 106 7.79 2.88 -15.53
C GLY A 106 8.96 3.67 -16.10
N ILE A 107 9.58 4.54 -15.30
CA ILE A 107 10.79 5.29 -15.71
C ILE A 107 11.96 4.36 -16.01
N LEU A 108 12.21 3.34 -15.17
CA LEU A 108 13.28 2.38 -15.44
C LEU A 108 13.07 1.61 -16.76
N SER A 109 11.81 1.37 -17.14
CA SER A 109 11.49 0.74 -18.42
C SER A 109 11.83 1.63 -19.62
N LEU A 110 11.67 2.95 -19.49
CA LEU A 110 12.01 3.93 -20.54
C LEU A 110 13.52 4.00 -20.80
N LEU A 111 14.34 3.76 -19.78
CA LEU A 111 15.80 3.66 -19.91
C LEU A 111 16.25 2.37 -20.66
N GLY A 112 15.31 1.46 -20.93
CA GLY A 112 15.48 0.31 -21.82
C GLY A 112 16.57 -0.65 -21.34
N LYS A 113 17.54 -0.93 -22.23
CA LYS A 113 18.63 -1.89 -22.01
C LYS A 113 19.76 -1.35 -21.13
N ARG A 114 19.76 -0.06 -20.78
CA ARG A 114 20.83 0.54 -19.95
C ARG A 114 20.72 0.16 -18.47
N VAL A 115 19.56 -0.33 -18.05
CA VAL A 115 19.27 -0.72 -16.66
C VAL A 115 19.35 -2.24 -16.55
N PRO A 116 20.24 -2.79 -15.69
CA PRO A 116 20.30 -4.22 -15.42
C PRO A 116 18.98 -4.76 -14.87
N THR A 117 18.64 -6.01 -15.21
CA THR A 117 17.45 -6.68 -14.67
C THR A 117 17.50 -6.80 -13.15
N THR A 118 18.67 -7.05 -12.59
CA THR A 118 18.89 -7.08 -11.13
C THR A 118 18.50 -5.78 -10.43
N LEU A 119 18.75 -4.62 -11.06
CA LEU A 119 18.38 -3.33 -10.46
C LEU A 119 16.86 -3.13 -10.44
N LYS A 120 16.14 -3.69 -11.43
CA LYS A 120 14.67 -3.65 -11.47
C LYS A 120 14.09 -4.51 -10.36
N VAL A 121 14.61 -5.72 -10.16
CA VAL A 121 14.17 -6.62 -9.09
C VAL A 121 14.47 -6.02 -7.73
N PHE A 122 15.68 -5.50 -7.52
CA PHE A 122 16.06 -4.80 -6.30
C PHE A 122 15.12 -3.63 -5.99
N LEU A 123 14.82 -2.78 -6.98
CA LEU A 123 13.94 -1.63 -6.78
C LEU A 123 12.50 -2.06 -6.47
N THR A 124 12.00 -3.11 -7.14
CA THR A 124 10.70 -3.71 -6.81
C THR A 124 10.66 -4.17 -5.37
N ALA A 125 11.68 -4.93 -4.91
CA ALA A 125 11.75 -5.42 -3.55
C ALA A 125 11.84 -4.28 -2.52
N LEU A 126 12.65 -3.25 -2.78
CA LEU A 126 12.76 -2.06 -1.93
C LEU A 126 11.40 -1.34 -1.83
N ALA A 127 10.74 -1.09 -2.95
CA ALA A 127 9.46 -0.36 -2.98
C ALA A 127 8.34 -1.15 -2.30
N VAL A 128 8.28 -2.47 -2.46
CA VAL A 128 7.31 -3.32 -1.77
C VAL A 128 7.50 -3.27 -0.25
N ILE A 129 8.75 -3.30 0.24
CA ILE A 129 9.05 -3.20 1.68
C ILE A 129 8.72 -1.79 2.20
N ASP A 130 9.03 -0.76 1.44
CA ASP A 130 8.73 0.64 1.74
C ASP A 130 7.22 0.86 1.91
N ASP A 131 6.41 0.42 0.93
CA ASP A 131 4.94 0.52 0.95
C ASP A 131 4.32 -0.28 2.10
N LEU A 132 4.81 -1.50 2.37
CA LEU A 132 4.34 -2.31 3.49
C LEU A 132 4.72 -1.67 4.84
N GLY A 133 5.93 -1.12 4.93
CA GLY A 133 6.39 -0.41 6.12
C GLY A 133 5.53 0.81 6.39
N ALA A 134 5.28 1.62 5.36
CA ALA A 134 4.44 2.82 5.43
C ALA A 134 3.00 2.48 5.87
N ILE A 135 2.34 1.48 5.27
CA ILE A 135 0.97 1.12 5.65
C ILE A 135 0.88 0.59 7.09
N ILE A 136 1.88 -0.17 7.57
CA ILE A 136 1.93 -0.64 8.97
C ILE A 136 2.11 0.53 9.93
N ILE A 137 3.01 1.47 9.61
CA ILE A 137 3.23 2.68 10.43
C ILE A 137 1.94 3.51 10.48
N ILE A 138 1.29 3.74 9.34
CA ILE A 138 0.03 4.47 9.29
C ILE A 138 -1.04 3.74 10.12
N ALA A 139 -1.20 2.43 9.94
CA ALA A 139 -2.19 1.64 10.68
C ALA A 139 -1.98 1.71 12.20
N ILE A 140 -0.74 1.68 12.70
CA ILE A 140 -0.46 1.70 14.14
C ILE A 140 -0.56 3.11 14.72
N PHE A 141 0.02 4.12 14.06
CA PHE A 141 0.15 5.46 14.61
C PHE A 141 -1.03 6.40 14.31
N TYR A 142 -1.81 6.12 13.26
CA TYR A 142 -2.90 7.00 12.81
C TYR A 142 -4.29 6.47 13.15
N THR A 143 -4.40 5.27 13.73
CA THR A 143 -5.68 4.73 14.19
C THR A 143 -6.17 5.51 15.41
N LYS A 144 -7.20 6.36 15.20
CA LYS A 144 -7.81 7.15 16.28
C LYS A 144 -8.94 6.41 17.01
N THR A 145 -9.69 5.58 16.30
CA THR A 145 -10.87 4.88 16.81
C THR A 145 -10.86 3.44 16.35
N LEU A 146 -10.95 2.51 17.29
CA LEU A 146 -10.93 1.07 17.03
C LEU A 146 -12.26 0.47 17.47
N LEU A 147 -13.02 -0.03 16.51
CA LEU A 147 -14.26 -0.78 16.78
C LEU A 147 -13.89 -2.23 17.07
N TRP A 148 -13.86 -2.59 18.35
CA TRP A 148 -13.48 -3.94 18.81
C TRP A 148 -14.29 -5.06 18.16
N ALA A 149 -15.58 -4.84 17.93
CA ALA A 149 -16.44 -5.81 17.26
C ALA A 149 -15.93 -6.14 15.84
N ASN A 150 -15.65 -5.11 15.03
CA ASN A 150 -15.15 -5.28 13.67
C ASN A 150 -13.76 -5.92 13.67
N LEU A 151 -12.90 -5.56 14.62
CA LEU A 151 -11.58 -6.18 14.76
C LEU A 151 -11.68 -7.69 15.04
N PHE A 152 -12.55 -8.11 15.95
CA PHE A 152 -12.73 -9.54 16.24
C PHE A 152 -13.34 -10.30 15.07
N ILE A 153 -14.27 -9.69 14.33
CA ILE A 153 -14.83 -10.27 13.10
C ILE A 153 -13.72 -10.46 12.06
N ALA A 154 -12.91 -9.44 11.80
CA ALA A 154 -11.79 -9.50 10.86
C ALA A 154 -10.77 -10.58 11.27
N LEU A 155 -10.39 -10.65 12.55
CA LEU A 155 -9.50 -11.68 13.07
C LEU A 155 -10.10 -13.10 12.95
N GLY A 156 -11.41 -13.24 13.14
CA GLY A 156 -12.11 -14.51 12.94
C GLY A 156 -12.07 -14.97 11.48
N ILE A 157 -12.32 -14.06 10.54
CA ILE A 157 -12.20 -14.34 9.10
C ILE A 157 -10.77 -14.69 8.74
N PHE A 158 -9.79 -13.93 9.24
CA PHE A 158 -8.37 -14.22 9.02
C PHE A 158 -7.97 -15.61 9.53
N ALA A 159 -8.40 -15.99 10.73
CA ALA A 159 -8.17 -17.33 11.29
C ALA A 159 -8.82 -18.43 10.45
N LEU A 160 -10.02 -18.19 9.90
CA LEU A 160 -10.68 -19.11 8.98
C LEU A 160 -9.86 -19.28 7.69
N LEU A 161 -9.39 -18.19 7.09
CA LEU A 161 -8.54 -18.24 5.89
C LEU A 161 -7.22 -18.99 6.14
N LEU A 162 -6.58 -18.77 7.29
CA LEU A 162 -5.40 -19.53 7.70
C LEU A 162 -5.69 -21.04 7.85
N THR A 163 -6.87 -21.37 8.38
CA THR A 163 -7.29 -22.77 8.52
C THR A 163 -7.49 -23.42 7.15
N LEU A 164 -8.14 -22.73 6.20
CA LEU A 164 -8.28 -23.20 4.82
C LEU A 164 -6.92 -23.42 4.14
N ASN A 165 -5.95 -22.53 4.40
CA ASN A 165 -4.59 -22.67 3.87
C ASN A 165 -3.89 -23.90 4.45
N LYS A 166 -4.00 -24.12 5.77
CA LYS A 166 -3.47 -25.33 6.43
C LYS A 166 -4.11 -26.63 5.91
N LEU A 167 -5.39 -26.59 5.58
CA LEU A 167 -6.12 -27.69 4.94
C LEU A 167 -5.78 -27.85 3.44
N LYS A 168 -4.86 -27.03 2.91
CA LYS A 168 -4.39 -27.05 1.51
C LYS A 168 -5.52 -26.87 0.50
N VAL A 169 -6.54 -26.09 0.84
CA VAL A 169 -7.60 -25.72 -0.10
C VAL A 169 -7.00 -24.79 -1.15
N LYS A 170 -6.92 -25.28 -2.40
CA LYS A 170 -6.34 -24.53 -3.55
C LYS A 170 -7.35 -23.67 -4.29
N ASN A 171 -8.64 -23.76 -3.96
CA ASN A 171 -9.66 -22.94 -4.59
C ASN A 171 -9.51 -21.49 -4.09
N LEU A 172 -9.43 -20.52 -5.00
CA LEU A 172 -9.22 -19.11 -4.70
C LEU A 172 -10.49 -18.43 -4.16
N ILE A 173 -11.68 -18.93 -4.53
CA ILE A 173 -12.97 -18.29 -4.25
C ILE A 173 -13.18 -18.04 -2.74
N PRO A 174 -12.94 -19.00 -1.83
CA PRO A 174 -13.08 -18.77 -0.39
C PRO A 174 -12.16 -17.67 0.15
N TYR A 175 -10.94 -17.55 -0.39
CA TYR A 175 -9.99 -16.51 0.03
C TYR A 175 -10.42 -15.13 -0.45
N LEU A 176 -10.92 -15.01 -1.68
CA LEU A 176 -11.43 -13.74 -2.19
C LEU A 176 -12.69 -13.30 -1.44
N LEU A 177 -13.64 -14.22 -1.20
CA LEU A 177 -14.85 -13.90 -0.43
C LEU A 177 -14.52 -13.51 1.01
N GLY A 178 -13.61 -14.23 1.67
CA GLY A 178 -13.12 -13.87 3.00
C GLY A 178 -12.39 -12.53 3.00
N GLY A 179 -11.57 -12.24 1.97
CA GLY A 179 -10.90 -10.96 1.82
C GLY A 179 -11.87 -9.79 1.66
N VAL A 180 -12.91 -9.93 0.83
CA VAL A 180 -13.96 -8.91 0.67
C VAL A 180 -14.74 -8.72 1.98
N ALA A 181 -15.05 -9.81 2.69
CA ALA A 181 -15.74 -9.73 3.98
C ALA A 181 -14.87 -9.13 5.11
N MET A 182 -13.55 -9.24 5.01
CA MET A 182 -12.61 -8.62 5.95
C MET A 182 -12.36 -7.15 5.62
N TRP A 183 -12.53 -6.76 4.35
CA TRP A 183 -12.40 -5.38 3.88
C TRP A 183 -13.62 -4.51 4.24
N TYR A 184 -14.82 -5.09 4.22
CA TYR A 184 -16.07 -4.43 4.62
C TYR A 184 -16.18 -4.26 6.14
#